data_AF-A0A1E7JQ87-F1
#
_entry.id   AF-A0A1E7JQ87-F1
#
_cell.length_a   1.000
_cell.length_b   1.000
_cell.length_c   1.000
_cell.angle_alpha   90.00
_cell.angle_beta   90.00
_cell.angle_gamma   90.00
#
_symmetry.space_group_name_H-M   'P 1'
#
loop_
_entity.id
_entity.type
_entity.pdbx_description
1 polymer ?
#
loop_
_entity_poly.entity_id
_entity_poly.type
_entity_poly.pdbx_seq_one_letter_code
_entity_poly.pdbx_strand_id
1 'polypeptide(L)'
;MDQRGWADELDRRIRALPGPTTESVRRVRREYSKRLRSESGESVVSLAEALVDRHRWVAYELIYHHPSALTCLSVEDVEGLARRLDSWGSVDAFGCCLSGPAWRRGVIPDEVIHRWAASEDRWWRRAALVSTVPLNLRSRGGTGDAERTLGVCALLVADRDDMVVKALSWALRQLVVQDPEAVRSFMRSHQDVLAARVVRETGHKLTTGRKNPPRTTPPR
;
A
#
# COMPACT_ATOMS: atom_id res chain seq x y z
N MET A 1 -1.27 -30.88 0.00
CA MET A 1 0.00 -30.35 -0.57
C MET A 1 0.56 -29.41 0.47
N ASP A 2 1.85 -29.49 0.77
CA ASP A 2 2.47 -28.57 1.73
C ASP A 2 2.64 -27.17 1.12
N GLN A 3 2.99 -26.19 1.94
CA GLN A 3 3.04 -24.78 1.55
C GLN A 3 4.14 -24.51 0.53
N ARG A 4 5.25 -25.25 0.59
CA ARG A 4 6.34 -25.20 -0.40
C ARG A 4 5.90 -25.78 -1.74
N GLY A 5 5.21 -26.93 -1.74
CA GLY A 5 4.64 -27.51 -2.95
C GLY A 5 3.66 -26.58 -3.65
N TRP A 6 2.81 -25.89 -2.88
CA TRP A 6 1.91 -24.87 -3.41
C TRP A 6 2.68 -23.70 -4.06
N ALA A 7 3.69 -23.17 -3.37
CA ALA A 7 4.49 -22.06 -3.87
C ALA A 7 5.27 -22.44 -5.14
N ASP A 8 5.81 -23.65 -5.20
CA ASP A 8 6.54 -24.16 -6.36
C ASP A 8 5.65 -24.45 -7.56
N GLU A 9 4.44 -24.99 -7.33
CA GLU A 9 3.44 -25.16 -8.38
C GLU A 9 3.04 -23.79 -8.96
N LEU A 10 2.79 -22.81 -8.09
CA LEU A 10 2.37 -21.47 -8.48
C LEU A 10 3.46 -20.72 -9.25
N ASP A 11 4.71 -20.75 -8.77
CA ASP A 11 5.88 -20.17 -9.46
C ASP A 11 6.05 -20.80 -10.86
N ARG A 12 5.97 -22.13 -10.96
CA ARG A 12 6.03 -22.83 -12.25
C ARG A 12 4.93 -22.38 -13.20
N ARG A 13 3.68 -22.26 -12.71
CA ARG A 13 2.55 -21.83 -13.54
C ARG A 13 2.68 -20.38 -14.01
N ILE A 14 3.20 -19.49 -13.18
CA ILE A 14 3.43 -18.09 -13.56
C ILE A 14 4.56 -17.99 -14.60
N ARG A 15 5.67 -18.69 -14.39
CA ARG A 15 6.81 -18.70 -15.34
C ARG A 15 6.46 -19.31 -16.69
N ALA A 16 5.49 -20.23 -16.73
CA ALA A 16 5.02 -20.85 -17.97
C ALA A 16 4.05 -19.97 -18.78
N LEU A 17 3.67 -18.77 -18.31
CA LEU A 17 2.76 -17.89 -19.05
C LEU A 17 3.45 -17.31 -20.31
N PRO A 18 2.85 -17.42 -21.50
CA PRO A 18 3.37 -16.77 -22.70
C PRO A 18 3.10 -15.27 -22.61
N GLY A 19 4.15 -14.46 -22.45
CA GLY A 19 4.05 -13.00 -22.34
C GLY A 19 3.36 -12.56 -21.04
N PRO A 20 4.03 -12.64 -19.88
CA PRO A 20 3.40 -12.36 -18.59
C PRO A 20 2.98 -10.89 -18.48
N THR A 21 1.67 -10.67 -18.50
CA THR A 21 1.03 -9.40 -18.15
C THR A 21 0.46 -9.47 -16.73
N THR A 22 0.25 -8.31 -16.10
CA THR A 22 -0.43 -8.16 -14.80
C THR A 22 -1.74 -8.96 -14.74
N GLU A 23 -2.55 -8.92 -15.80
CA GLU A 23 -3.83 -9.62 -15.83
C GLU A 23 -3.67 -11.13 -15.97
N SER A 24 -2.72 -11.60 -16.78
CA SER A 24 -2.44 -13.02 -16.94
C SER A 24 -1.97 -13.67 -15.62
N VAL A 25 -1.12 -12.97 -14.87
CA VAL A 25 -0.65 -13.41 -13.54
C VAL A 25 -1.80 -13.40 -12.53
N ARG A 26 -2.65 -12.36 -12.54
CA ARG A 26 -3.85 -12.29 -11.69
C ARG A 26 -4.84 -13.40 -11.96
N ARG A 27 -4.98 -13.85 -13.21
CA ARG A 27 -5.82 -15.00 -13.54
C ARG A 27 -5.34 -16.25 -12.82
N VAL A 28 -4.03 -16.55 -12.88
CA VAL A 28 -3.43 -17.67 -12.13
C VAL A 28 -3.64 -17.48 -10.63
N ARG A 29 -3.31 -16.31 -10.07
CA ARG A 29 -3.51 -16.02 -8.65
C ARG A 29 -4.96 -16.27 -8.21
N ARG A 30 -5.95 -15.83 -8.98
CA ARG A 30 -7.39 -16.02 -8.68
C ARG A 30 -7.80 -17.50 -8.68
N GLU A 31 -7.22 -18.32 -9.54
CA GLU A 31 -7.42 -19.77 -9.50
C GLU A 31 -6.91 -20.37 -8.19
N TYR A 32 -5.72 -19.95 -7.74
CA TYR A 32 -5.17 -20.41 -6.46
C TYR A 32 -5.97 -19.88 -5.27
N SER A 33 -6.44 -18.63 -5.29
CA SER A 33 -7.35 -18.13 -4.25
C SER A 33 -8.63 -18.97 -4.11
N LYS A 34 -9.12 -19.60 -5.19
CA LYS A 34 -10.25 -20.54 -5.12
C LYS A 34 -9.84 -21.87 -4.48
N ARG A 35 -8.69 -22.42 -4.87
CA ARG A 35 -8.17 -23.69 -4.35
C ARG A 35 -7.81 -23.61 -2.86
N LEU A 36 -7.26 -22.47 -2.43
CA LEU A 36 -6.82 -22.22 -1.06
C LEU A 36 -7.96 -21.78 -0.12
N ARG A 37 -9.22 -21.74 -0.58
CA ARG A 37 -10.35 -21.20 0.21
C ARG A 37 -10.57 -21.94 1.54
N SER A 38 -10.30 -23.24 1.57
CA SER A 38 -10.47 -24.10 2.75
C SER A 38 -9.19 -24.26 3.57
N GLU A 39 -8.07 -23.68 3.13
CA GLU A 39 -6.81 -23.72 3.87
C GLU A 39 -6.87 -22.78 5.08
N SER A 40 -6.11 -23.08 6.13
CA SER A 40 -6.03 -22.19 7.28
C SER A 40 -5.32 -20.88 6.92
N GLY A 41 -5.58 -19.83 7.71
CA GLY A 41 -4.89 -18.56 7.56
C GLY A 41 -3.36 -18.71 7.63
N GLU A 42 -2.87 -19.48 8.60
CA GLU A 42 -1.45 -19.74 8.82
C GLU A 42 -0.82 -20.48 7.64
N SER A 43 -1.55 -21.43 7.04
CA SER A 43 -1.10 -22.16 5.85
C SER A 43 -0.91 -21.22 4.66
N VAL A 44 -1.84 -20.28 4.46
CA VAL A 44 -1.75 -19.29 3.38
C VAL A 44 -0.63 -18.27 3.63
N VAL A 45 -0.41 -17.85 4.88
CA VAL A 45 0.74 -16.99 5.25
C VAL A 45 2.05 -17.70 4.96
N SER A 46 2.22 -18.94 5.43
CA SER A 46 3.41 -19.76 5.20
C SER A 46 3.70 -19.98 3.70
N LEU A 47 2.66 -20.18 2.88
CA LEU A 47 2.77 -20.24 1.43
C LEU A 47 3.28 -18.90 0.86
N ALA A 48 2.68 -17.79 1.29
CA ALA A 48 3.07 -16.46 0.83
C ALA A 48 4.54 -16.15 1.18
N GLU A 49 5.02 -16.53 2.36
CA GLU A 49 6.43 -16.41 2.75
C GLU A 49 7.37 -17.20 1.84
N ALA A 50 7.00 -18.43 1.47
CA ALA A 50 7.74 -19.27 0.53
C ALA A 50 7.70 -18.76 -0.92
N LEU A 51 6.76 -17.86 -1.24
CA LEU A 51 6.56 -17.30 -2.57
C LEU A 51 7.16 -15.89 -2.73
N VAL A 52 7.30 -15.12 -1.64
CA VAL A 52 7.51 -13.67 -1.68
C VAL A 52 8.76 -13.25 -2.46
N ASP A 53 9.86 -14.00 -2.39
CA ASP A 53 11.08 -13.70 -3.16
C ASP A 53 10.92 -13.88 -4.67
N ARG A 54 9.98 -14.71 -5.10
CA ARG A 54 9.75 -15.06 -6.51
C ARG A 54 8.62 -14.22 -7.11
N HIS A 55 7.52 -14.11 -6.36
CA HIS A 55 6.29 -13.45 -6.79
C HIS A 55 5.65 -12.66 -5.65
N ARG A 56 6.41 -11.71 -5.06
CA ARG A 56 6.00 -10.82 -3.96
C ARG A 56 4.56 -10.32 -4.05
N TRP A 57 4.22 -9.73 -5.18
CA TRP A 57 2.89 -9.15 -5.37
C TRP A 57 1.78 -10.22 -5.33
N VAL A 58 2.03 -11.41 -5.87
CA VAL A 58 1.11 -12.54 -5.80
C VAL A 58 0.98 -13.04 -4.37
N ALA A 59 2.09 -13.14 -3.63
CA ALA A 59 2.09 -13.51 -2.21
C ALA A 59 1.19 -12.56 -1.39
N TYR A 60 1.34 -11.25 -1.58
CA TYR A 60 0.50 -10.26 -0.90
C TYR A 60 -0.97 -10.34 -1.32
N GLU A 61 -1.26 -10.53 -2.63
CA GLU A 61 -2.64 -10.69 -3.08
C GLU A 61 -3.30 -11.99 -2.58
N LEU A 62 -2.55 -13.07 -2.35
CA LEU A 62 -3.10 -14.29 -1.74
C LEU A 62 -3.58 -14.02 -0.32
N ILE A 63 -2.77 -13.34 0.50
CA ILE A 63 -3.15 -12.94 1.87
C ILE A 63 -4.33 -11.95 1.83
N TYR A 64 -4.24 -10.90 1.01
CA TYR A 64 -5.27 -9.86 0.90
C TYR A 64 -6.67 -10.43 0.59
N HIS A 65 -6.72 -11.49 -0.22
CA HIS A 65 -7.96 -12.15 -0.64
C HIS A 65 -8.34 -13.36 0.20
N HIS A 66 -7.62 -13.65 1.29
CA HIS A 66 -7.93 -14.72 2.23
C HIS A 66 -8.20 -14.12 3.63
N PRO A 67 -9.47 -13.88 4.02
CA PRO A 67 -9.80 -13.14 5.25
C PRO A 67 -9.12 -13.67 6.51
N SER A 68 -9.09 -15.00 6.68
CA SER A 68 -8.44 -15.66 7.82
C SER A 68 -6.92 -15.46 7.82
N ALA A 69 -6.28 -15.43 6.65
CA ALA A 69 -4.83 -15.18 6.57
C ALA A 69 -4.51 -13.74 6.97
N LEU A 70 -5.31 -12.78 6.50
CA LEU A 70 -5.09 -11.38 6.84
C LEU A 70 -5.31 -11.09 8.33
N THR A 71 -6.21 -11.81 9.01
CA THR A 71 -6.49 -11.62 10.45
C THR A 71 -5.52 -12.36 11.37
N CYS A 72 -4.83 -13.39 10.90
CA CYS A 72 -3.89 -14.16 11.72
C CYS A 72 -2.43 -13.67 11.59
N LEU A 73 -2.17 -12.64 10.79
CA LEU A 73 -0.82 -12.05 10.70
C LEU A 73 -0.39 -11.48 12.06
N SER A 74 0.89 -11.62 12.34
CA SER A 74 1.62 -10.88 13.37
C SER A 74 2.38 -9.70 12.76
N VAL A 75 2.99 -8.87 13.61
CA VAL A 75 3.90 -7.82 13.16
C VAL A 75 5.12 -8.46 12.49
N GLU A 76 5.61 -9.56 13.04
CA GLU A 76 6.73 -10.34 12.54
C GLU A 76 6.45 -10.90 11.14
N ASP A 77 5.25 -11.44 10.89
CA ASP A 77 4.87 -11.94 9.55
C ASP A 77 4.86 -10.80 8.52
N VAL A 78 4.29 -9.64 8.89
CA VAL A 78 4.22 -8.48 8.00
C VAL A 78 5.62 -7.96 7.66
N GLU A 79 6.50 -7.82 8.66
CA GLU A 79 7.87 -7.36 8.44
C GLU A 79 8.73 -8.40 7.72
N GLY A 80 8.53 -9.69 8.00
CA GLY A 80 9.17 -10.79 7.29
C GLY A 80 8.80 -10.80 5.80
N LEU A 81 7.53 -10.57 5.47
CA LEU A 81 7.06 -10.43 4.09
C LEU A 81 7.58 -9.16 3.40
N ALA A 82 7.97 -8.13 4.17
CA ALA A 82 8.58 -6.90 3.66
C ALA A 82 10.10 -7.01 3.41
N ARG A 83 10.73 -8.18 3.59
CA ARG A 83 12.16 -8.34 3.28
C ARG A 83 12.48 -7.96 1.84
N ARG A 84 13.56 -7.22 1.60
CA ARG A 84 14.06 -6.79 0.27
C ARG A 84 13.09 -5.90 -0.53
N LEU A 85 12.39 -4.97 0.14
CA LEU A 85 11.73 -3.88 -0.58
C LEU A 85 12.78 -2.94 -1.18
N ASP A 86 12.79 -2.82 -2.51
CA ASP A 86 13.88 -2.16 -3.25
C ASP A 86 13.38 -1.21 -4.36
N SER A 87 12.07 -1.07 -4.49
CA SER A 87 11.44 -0.41 -5.63
C SER A 87 10.07 0.14 -5.25
N TRP A 88 9.65 1.22 -5.93
CA TRP A 88 8.32 1.79 -5.71
C TRP A 88 7.20 0.77 -5.93
N GLY A 89 7.34 -0.12 -6.92
CA GLY A 89 6.33 -1.14 -7.21
C GLY A 89 6.20 -2.21 -6.11
N SER A 90 7.32 -2.65 -5.54
CA SER A 90 7.32 -3.63 -4.44
C SER A 90 6.74 -3.05 -3.16
N VAL A 91 7.12 -1.81 -2.83
CA VAL A 91 6.61 -1.07 -1.66
C VAL A 91 5.13 -0.74 -1.82
N ASP A 92 4.70 -0.34 -3.02
CA ASP A 92 3.30 0.01 -3.27
C ASP A 92 2.40 -1.22 -3.15
N ALA A 93 2.85 -2.37 -3.65
CA ALA A 93 2.17 -3.64 -3.48
C ALA A 93 2.08 -4.03 -1.99
N PHE A 94 3.17 -3.87 -1.23
CA PHE A 94 3.20 -4.14 0.21
C PHE A 94 2.19 -3.27 0.97
N GLY A 95 2.29 -1.95 0.82
CA GLY A 95 1.41 -0.99 1.48
C GLY A 95 -0.06 -1.19 1.14
N CYS A 96 -0.37 -1.45 -0.14
CA CYS A 96 -1.76 -1.51 -0.60
C CYS A 96 -2.43 -2.87 -0.37
N CYS A 97 -1.69 -3.97 -0.34
CA CYS A 97 -2.25 -5.32 -0.24
C CYS A 97 -1.99 -5.99 1.12
N LEU A 98 -0.95 -5.60 1.85
CA LEU A 98 -0.57 -6.28 3.09
C LEU A 98 -0.65 -5.36 4.31
N SER A 99 0.26 -4.38 4.46
CA SER A 99 0.34 -3.60 5.70
C SER A 99 -0.84 -2.66 5.90
N GLY A 100 -1.32 -1.97 4.87
CA GLY A 100 -2.49 -1.08 4.99
C GLY A 100 -3.77 -1.83 5.37
N PRO A 101 -4.12 -2.97 4.73
CA PRO A 101 -5.27 -3.78 5.13
C PRO A 101 -5.12 -4.41 6.53
N ALA A 102 -3.91 -4.86 6.90
CA ALA A 102 -3.64 -5.36 8.26
C ALA A 102 -3.82 -4.25 9.31
N TRP A 103 -3.26 -3.07 9.06
CA TRP A 103 -3.37 -1.91 9.94
C TRP A 103 -4.82 -1.45 10.09
N ARG A 104 -5.58 -1.36 8.99
CA ARG A 104 -7.00 -1.00 9.03
C ARG A 104 -7.83 -1.95 9.89
N ARG A 105 -7.47 -3.23 9.92
CA ARG A 105 -8.15 -4.26 10.71
C ARG A 105 -7.67 -4.33 12.16
N GLY A 106 -6.72 -3.48 12.56
CA GLY A 106 -6.12 -3.52 13.90
C GLY A 106 -5.21 -4.71 14.13
N VAL A 107 -4.75 -5.38 13.07
CA VAL A 107 -3.85 -6.54 13.16
C VAL A 107 -2.42 -6.09 13.50
N ILE A 108 -1.98 -4.96 12.94
CA ILE A 108 -0.75 -4.29 13.36
C ILE A 108 -1.11 -2.93 13.98
N PRO A 109 -0.41 -2.51 15.05
CA PRO A 109 -0.74 -1.29 15.76
C PRO A 109 -0.05 -0.05 15.13
N ASP A 110 -0.50 1.14 15.52
CA ASP A 110 -0.08 2.41 14.90
C ASP A 110 1.43 2.66 15.07
N GLU A 111 2.00 2.21 16.19
CA GLU A 111 3.42 2.33 16.54
C GLU A 111 4.33 1.64 15.53
N VAL A 112 3.87 0.56 14.89
CA VAL A 112 4.62 -0.13 13.83
C VAL A 112 4.74 0.77 12.60
N ILE A 113 3.65 1.40 12.19
CA ILE A 113 3.65 2.32 11.04
C ILE A 113 4.47 3.57 11.34
N HIS A 114 4.36 4.12 12.55
CA HIS A 114 5.16 5.26 13.00
C HIS A 114 6.66 4.93 13.04
N ARG A 115 7.04 3.73 13.49
CA ARG A 115 8.44 3.26 13.43
C ARG A 115 8.97 3.22 12.01
N TRP A 116 8.17 2.73 11.05
CA TRP A 116 8.58 2.74 9.64
C TRP A 116 8.74 4.16 9.08
N ALA A 117 7.88 5.10 9.50
CA ALA A 117 7.99 6.51 9.14
C ALA A 117 9.28 7.17 9.68
N ALA A 118 9.82 6.69 10.80
CA ALA A 118 11.08 7.17 11.38
C ALA A 118 12.34 6.45 10.85
N SER A 119 12.19 5.45 9.98
CA SER A 119 13.31 4.64 9.48
C SER A 119 14.30 5.44 8.63
N GLU A 120 15.59 5.11 8.70
CA GLU A 120 16.62 5.65 7.79
C GLU A 120 16.45 5.16 6.35
N ASP A 121 15.78 4.03 6.15
CA ASP A 121 15.48 3.48 4.83
C ASP A 121 14.26 4.18 4.21
N ARG A 122 14.47 4.76 3.02
CA ARG A 122 13.44 5.45 2.23
C ARG A 122 12.23 4.55 1.92
N TRP A 123 12.44 3.24 1.76
CA TRP A 123 11.37 2.31 1.39
C TRP A 123 10.44 2.02 2.56
N TRP A 124 10.96 1.99 3.78
CA TRP A 124 10.14 1.91 4.99
C TRP A 124 9.35 3.20 5.23
N ARG A 125 9.96 4.38 5.04
CA ARG A 125 9.24 5.66 5.09
C ARG A 125 8.14 5.74 4.04
N ARG A 126 8.42 5.30 2.81
CA ARG A 126 7.40 5.18 1.75
C ARG A 126 6.31 4.19 2.15
N ALA A 127 6.67 3.02 2.70
CA ALA A 127 5.71 2.00 3.11
C ALA A 127 4.74 2.52 4.17
N ALA A 128 5.21 3.32 5.13
CA ALA A 128 4.35 3.98 6.12
C ALA A 128 3.27 4.83 5.44
N LEU A 129 3.66 5.71 4.51
CA LEU A 129 2.71 6.56 3.77
C LEU A 129 1.75 5.75 2.90
N VAL A 130 2.25 4.74 2.18
CA VAL A 130 1.39 3.91 1.32
C VAL A 130 0.40 3.07 2.15
N SER A 131 0.77 2.68 3.37
CA SER A 131 -0.14 1.95 4.28
C SER A 131 -1.39 2.75 4.65
N THR A 132 -1.36 4.09 4.53
CA THR A 132 -2.56 4.94 4.70
C THR A 132 -3.55 4.84 3.54
N VAL A 133 -3.11 4.39 2.35
CA VAL A 133 -3.97 4.38 1.14
C VAL A 133 -5.19 3.47 1.32
N PRO A 134 -5.06 2.22 1.82
CA PRO A 134 -6.21 1.36 2.10
C PRO A 134 -7.14 1.87 3.21
N LEU A 135 -6.71 2.81 4.06
CA LEU A 135 -7.62 3.45 5.04
C LEU A 135 -8.65 4.34 4.32
N ASN A 136 -8.23 4.99 3.23
CA ASN A 136 -9.01 6.03 2.55
C ASN A 136 -9.64 5.57 1.24
N LEU A 137 -9.05 4.59 0.54
CA LEU A 137 -9.49 4.20 -0.79
C LEU A 137 -10.63 3.17 -0.74
N ARG A 138 -11.84 3.60 -1.16
CA ARG A 138 -13.07 2.77 -1.16
C ARG A 138 -12.93 1.44 -1.89
N SER A 139 -12.27 1.42 -3.05
CA SER A 139 -12.06 0.18 -3.82
C SER A 139 -11.16 -0.86 -3.12
N ARG A 140 -10.51 -0.47 -2.02
CA ARG A 140 -9.74 -1.35 -1.14
C ARG A 140 -10.41 -1.56 0.22
N GLY A 141 -11.64 -1.09 0.42
CA GLY A 141 -12.40 -1.19 1.67
C GLY A 141 -12.15 -0.05 2.66
N GLY A 142 -11.50 1.03 2.24
CA GLY A 142 -11.27 2.20 3.08
C GLY A 142 -12.52 3.08 3.19
N THR A 143 -12.81 3.54 4.40
CA THR A 143 -13.93 4.43 4.74
C THR A 143 -13.48 5.85 5.09
N GLY A 144 -12.16 6.09 5.12
CA GLY A 144 -11.57 7.35 5.58
C GLY A 144 -11.07 7.23 7.01
N ASP A 145 -9.84 7.71 7.23
CA ASP A 145 -9.20 7.78 8.55
C ASP A 145 -8.24 8.97 8.56
N ALA A 146 -8.77 10.15 8.85
CA ALA A 146 -8.00 11.40 8.78
C ALA A 146 -6.91 11.44 9.85
N GLU A 147 -7.21 10.98 11.06
CA GLU A 147 -6.30 11.00 12.20
C GLU A 147 -5.02 10.19 11.90
N ARG A 148 -5.16 8.90 11.59
CA ARG A 148 -4.00 8.04 11.28
C ARG A 148 -3.27 8.49 10.04
N THR A 149 -4.01 8.91 9.00
CA THR A 149 -3.38 9.35 7.74
C THR A 149 -2.55 10.61 7.94
N LEU A 150 -3.11 11.63 8.60
CA LEU A 150 -2.41 12.89 8.82
C LEU A 150 -1.30 12.75 9.87
N GLY A 151 -1.45 11.86 10.86
CA GLY A 151 -0.39 11.49 11.79
C GLY A 151 0.87 10.99 11.09
N VAL A 152 0.72 10.03 10.17
CA VAL A 152 1.86 9.53 9.35
C VAL A 152 2.39 10.61 8.40
N CYS A 153 1.51 11.42 7.80
CA CYS A 153 1.92 12.52 6.92
C CYS A 153 2.75 13.57 7.68
N ALA A 154 2.41 13.88 8.93
CA ALA A 154 3.12 14.84 9.76
C ALA A 154 4.57 14.38 10.06
N LEU A 155 4.76 13.10 10.39
CA LEU A 155 6.10 12.53 10.64
C LEU A 155 7.04 12.65 9.44
N LEU A 156 6.50 12.70 8.22
CA LEU A 156 7.26 12.70 6.96
C LEU A 156 7.11 14.00 6.16
N VAL A 157 6.52 15.04 6.75
CA VAL A 157 6.12 16.25 6.03
C VAL A 157 7.31 17.03 5.46
N ALA A 158 8.47 16.94 6.12
CA ALA A 158 9.70 17.60 5.74
C ALA A 158 10.64 16.71 4.89
N ASP A 159 10.27 15.44 4.63
CA ASP A 159 11.10 14.54 3.83
C ASP A 159 11.27 15.09 2.40
N ARG A 160 12.49 14.94 1.86
CA ARG A 160 12.89 15.45 0.54
C ARG A 160 13.22 14.36 -0.47
N ASP A 161 13.20 13.09 -0.06
CA ASP A 161 13.36 11.97 -0.98
C ASP A 161 12.18 11.91 -1.95
N ASP A 162 12.45 11.88 -3.26
CA ASP A 162 11.42 11.92 -4.30
C ASP A 162 10.40 10.76 -4.18
N MET A 163 10.84 9.57 -3.75
CA MET A 163 9.93 8.43 -3.55
C MET A 163 9.04 8.63 -2.34
N VAL A 164 9.54 9.22 -1.25
CA VAL A 164 8.72 9.52 -0.07
C VAL A 164 7.75 10.66 -0.36
N VAL A 165 8.22 11.75 -0.96
CA VAL A 165 7.41 12.92 -1.35
C VAL A 165 6.25 12.54 -2.29
N LYS A 166 6.48 11.63 -3.24
CA LYS A 166 5.42 11.10 -4.11
C LYS A 166 4.35 10.32 -3.34
N ALA A 167 4.75 9.53 -2.33
CA ALA A 167 3.81 8.80 -1.48
C ALA A 167 3.04 9.74 -0.56
N LEU A 168 3.67 10.81 -0.05
CA LEU A 168 3.02 11.83 0.78
C LEU A 168 1.91 12.55 -0.01
N SER A 169 2.21 13.00 -1.23
CA SER A 169 1.20 13.52 -2.16
C SER A 169 0.07 12.51 -2.40
N TRP A 170 0.39 11.23 -2.55
CA TRP A 170 -0.62 10.22 -2.80
C TRP A 170 -1.54 10.01 -1.59
N ALA A 171 -0.98 9.85 -0.39
CA ALA A 171 -1.74 9.70 0.86
C ALA A 171 -2.75 10.84 1.05
N LEU A 172 -2.28 12.10 1.00
CA LEU A 172 -3.14 13.27 1.14
C LEU A 172 -4.24 13.31 0.07
N ARG A 173 -3.92 13.03 -1.20
CA ARG A 173 -4.93 13.02 -2.27
C ARG A 173 -5.99 11.93 -2.13
N GLN A 174 -5.67 10.81 -1.48
CA GLN A 174 -6.70 9.81 -1.14
C GLN A 174 -7.59 10.32 -0.01
N LEU A 175 -7.00 10.97 1.01
CA LEU A 175 -7.77 11.55 2.10
C LEU A 175 -8.68 12.70 1.65
N VAL A 176 -8.29 13.50 0.65
CA VAL A 176 -9.14 14.59 0.10
C VAL A 176 -10.56 14.11 -0.27
N VAL A 177 -10.69 12.86 -0.72
CA VAL A 177 -11.99 12.29 -1.12
C VAL A 177 -12.89 12.03 0.09
N GLN A 178 -12.31 11.85 1.27
CA GLN A 178 -13.00 11.51 2.51
C GLN A 178 -13.16 12.74 3.41
N ASP A 179 -12.10 13.52 3.60
CA ASP A 179 -12.08 14.72 4.43
C ASP A 179 -11.20 15.81 3.79
N PRO A 180 -11.77 16.63 2.89
CA PRO A 180 -11.03 17.71 2.25
C PRO A 180 -10.64 18.83 3.22
N GLU A 181 -11.39 19.07 4.30
CA GLU A 181 -11.09 20.18 5.22
C GLU A 181 -9.93 19.85 6.16
N ALA A 182 -9.84 18.62 6.64
CA ALA A 182 -8.67 18.16 7.39
C ALA A 182 -7.40 18.28 6.54
N VAL A 183 -7.46 17.93 5.24
CA VAL A 183 -6.30 18.10 4.33
C VAL A 183 -5.97 19.58 4.10
N ARG A 184 -6.96 20.46 3.92
CA ARG A 184 -6.70 21.91 3.79
C ARG A 184 -6.02 22.46 5.04
N SER A 185 -6.51 22.09 6.22
CA SER A 185 -5.93 22.50 7.49
C SER A 185 -4.49 22.00 7.63
N PHE A 186 -4.25 20.72 7.35
CA PHE A 186 -2.90 20.14 7.35
C PHE A 186 -1.95 20.87 6.40
N MET A 187 -2.38 21.16 5.17
CA MET A 187 -1.57 21.88 4.18
C MET A 187 -1.22 23.29 4.63
N ARG A 188 -2.18 24.03 5.23
CA ARG A 188 -1.93 25.38 5.77
C ARG A 188 -0.91 25.33 6.90
N SER A 189 -1.06 24.41 7.84
CA SER A 189 -0.17 24.28 9.01
C SER A 189 1.27 23.88 8.66
N HIS A 190 1.50 23.30 7.48
CA HIS A 190 2.82 22.81 7.06
C HIS A 190 3.33 23.44 5.76
N GLN A 191 2.74 24.56 5.33
CA GLN A 191 3.03 25.17 4.03
C GLN A 191 4.53 25.49 3.81
N ASP A 192 5.24 25.87 4.88
CA ASP A 192 6.64 26.30 4.82
C ASP A 192 7.62 25.12 4.67
N VAL A 193 7.19 23.91 5.02
CA VAL A 193 8.05 22.70 4.98
C VAL A 193 7.65 21.74 3.87
N LEU A 194 6.38 21.73 3.46
CA LEU A 194 5.89 20.82 2.41
C LEU A 194 6.69 20.95 1.11
N ALA A 195 7.03 19.81 0.51
CA ALA A 195 7.65 19.82 -0.81
C ALA A 195 6.70 20.42 -1.86
N ALA A 196 7.22 21.25 -2.77
CA ALA A 196 6.43 21.95 -3.79
C ALA A 196 5.53 21.02 -4.62
N ARG A 197 5.97 19.78 -4.85
CA ARG A 197 5.15 18.75 -5.52
C ARG A 197 3.87 18.44 -4.75
N VAL A 198 3.95 18.27 -3.43
CA VAL A 198 2.81 17.92 -2.58
C VAL A 198 1.81 19.06 -2.57
N VAL A 199 2.29 20.31 -2.44
CA VAL A 199 1.45 21.52 -2.52
C VAL A 199 0.69 21.56 -3.84
N ARG A 200 1.39 21.42 -4.96
CA ARG A 200 0.78 21.46 -6.30
C ARG A 200 -0.23 20.32 -6.53
N GLU A 201 0.18 19.07 -6.33
CA GLU A 201 -0.67 17.91 -6.66
C GLU A 201 -1.89 17.79 -5.72
N THR A 202 -1.71 18.08 -4.43
CA THR A 202 -2.82 18.03 -3.46
C THR A 202 -3.73 19.23 -3.62
N GLY A 203 -3.17 20.43 -3.86
CA GLY A 203 -3.93 21.64 -4.16
C GLY A 203 -4.82 21.46 -5.40
N HIS A 204 -4.29 20.91 -6.50
CA HIS A 204 -5.08 20.57 -7.68
C HIS A 204 -6.23 19.59 -7.36
N LYS A 205 -5.96 18.58 -6.53
CA LYS A 205 -6.98 17.60 -6.12
C LYS A 205 -8.09 18.26 -5.29
N LEU A 206 -7.74 19.19 -4.41
CA LEU A 206 -8.68 19.96 -3.58
C LEU A 206 -9.55 20.92 -4.41
N THR A 207 -8.99 21.54 -5.45
CA THR A 207 -9.72 22.55 -6.25
C THR A 207 -10.52 21.95 -7.40
N THR A 208 -10.01 20.89 -8.04
CA THR A 208 -10.60 20.37 -9.30
C THR A 208 -11.12 18.94 -9.20
N GLY A 209 -10.90 18.26 -8.06
CA GLY A 209 -11.16 16.84 -7.92
C GLY A 209 -10.21 15.93 -8.73
N ARG A 210 -9.30 16.48 -9.54
CA ARG A 210 -8.34 15.75 -10.40
C ARG A 210 -6.89 16.00 -9.96
N LYS A 211 -5.99 15.04 -10.24
CA LYS A 211 -4.55 15.18 -9.97
C LYS A 211 -3.91 16.26 -10.87
N ASN A 212 -4.24 16.23 -12.16
CA ASN A 212 -3.78 17.18 -13.17
C ASN A 212 -5.00 17.67 -13.96
N PRO A 213 -5.59 18.84 -13.64
CA PRO A 213 -6.62 19.43 -14.49
C PRO A 213 -6.01 19.88 -15.84
N PRO A 214 -6.80 19.93 -16.92
CA PRO A 214 -6.37 20.56 -18.17
C PRO A 214 -5.95 22.01 -17.91
N ARG A 215 -4.93 22.52 -18.60
CA ARG A 215 -4.59 23.96 -18.55
C ARG A 215 -5.82 24.77 -18.98
N THR A 216 -6.36 25.57 -18.07
CA THR A 216 -7.33 26.60 -18.43
C THR A 216 -6.58 27.71 -19.15
N THR A 217 -6.86 27.88 -20.45
CA THR A 217 -6.46 29.09 -21.18
C THR A 217 -7.19 30.28 -20.54
N PRO A 218 -6.51 31.37 -20.17
CA PRO A 218 -7.20 32.56 -19.66
C PRO A 218 -8.19 33.08 -20.72
N PRO A 219 -9.35 33.61 -20.33
CA PRO A 219 -10.19 34.36 -21.27
C PRO A 219 -9.41 35.57 -21.79
N ARG A 220 -9.57 35.85 -23.08
CA ARG A 220 -8.96 36.99 -23.78
C ARG A 220 -9.51 38.32 -23.28
#